data_AF-A0A5B8LRN5-F1
#
_entry.id   AF-A0A5B8LRN5-F1
#
_cell.length_a   1.000
_cell.length_b   1.000
_cell.length_c   1.000
_cell.angle_alpha   90.00
_cell.angle_beta   90.00
_cell.angle_gamma   90.00
#
_symmetry.space_group_name_H-M   'P 1'
#
loop_
_entity.id
_entity.type
_entity.pdbx_description
1 polymer ?
#
loop_
_entity_poly.entity_id
_entity_poly.type
_entity_poly.pdbx_seq_one_letter_code
_entity_poly.pdbx_strand_id
1 'polypeptide(L)'
;MHKSTSIKRKSFRLYAIASTALIGLGSMAALIAGVTPATAANLASQPDTQIAVFMVPLTILVVAILFEAARIALRGALPAEAPIRRSTRRHWSPGQGEG
;
A
#
# COMPACT_ATOMS: atom_id res chain seq x y z
N MET A 1 25.96 22.66 2.37
CA MET A 1 24.58 22.66 1.84
C MET A 1 23.91 21.33 2.15
N HIS A 2 22.91 21.34 3.04
CA HIS A 2 22.12 20.15 3.39
C HIS A 2 21.16 19.81 2.24
N LYS A 3 21.23 18.59 1.71
CA LYS A 3 20.21 18.06 0.79
C LYS A 3 19.56 16.85 1.43
N SER A 4 18.47 17.11 2.17
CA SER A 4 17.56 16.09 2.69
C SER A 4 16.63 15.67 1.55
N THR A 5 16.79 14.47 1.03
CA THR A 5 15.81 13.88 0.10
C THR A 5 15.31 12.56 0.64
N SER A 6 14.18 12.68 1.34
CA SER A 6 13.36 11.65 1.97
C SER A 6 12.87 10.58 0.96
N ILE A 7 13.39 9.35 1.11
CA ILE A 7 12.95 8.15 0.37
C ILE A 7 11.53 7.70 0.83
N LYS A 8 11.06 8.11 2.01
CA LYS A 8 9.74 7.75 2.57
C LYS A 8 8.54 8.19 1.72
N ARG A 9 8.71 9.15 0.78
CA ARG A 9 7.57 9.72 0.04
C ARG A 9 6.97 8.77 -1.01
N LYS A 10 7.74 7.81 -1.55
CA LYS A 10 7.28 7.00 -2.71
C LYS A 10 6.30 5.91 -2.30
N SER A 11 6.54 5.19 -1.20
CA SER A 11 5.61 4.21 -0.63
C SER A 11 4.38 4.90 -0.02
N PHE A 12 4.58 6.00 0.69
CA PHE A 12 3.48 6.81 1.21
C PHE A 12 2.54 7.29 0.10
N ARG A 13 3.09 7.72 -1.05
CA ARG A 13 2.30 8.12 -2.22
C ARG A 13 1.49 6.97 -2.80
N LEU A 14 2.00 5.74 -2.77
CA LEU A 14 1.31 4.56 -3.30
C LEU A 14 0.15 4.13 -2.40
N TYR A 15 0.36 4.12 -1.08
CA TYR A 15 -0.71 3.91 -0.10
C TYR A 15 -1.75 5.04 -0.16
N ALA A 16 -1.32 6.30 -0.30
CA ALA A 16 -2.23 7.43 -0.46
C ALA A 16 -3.07 7.31 -1.73
N ILE A 17 -2.48 6.92 -2.86
CA ILE A 17 -3.24 6.71 -4.11
C ILE A 17 -4.24 5.56 -3.93
N ALA A 18 -3.80 4.43 -3.36
CA ALA A 18 -4.66 3.27 -3.13
C ALA A 18 -5.83 3.60 -2.18
N SER A 19 -5.57 4.32 -1.07
CA SER A 19 -6.62 4.72 -0.14
C SER A 19 -7.58 5.73 -0.77
N THR A 20 -7.07 6.71 -1.52
CA THR A 20 -7.93 7.69 -2.22
C THR A 20 -8.78 7.01 -3.28
N ALA A 21 -8.23 6.04 -4.01
CA ALA A 21 -8.98 5.26 -4.99
C ALA A 21 -10.07 4.39 -4.33
N LEU A 22 -9.76 3.73 -3.21
CA LEU A 22 -10.73 2.95 -2.44
C LEU A 22 -11.86 3.83 -1.88
N ILE A 23 -11.53 5.00 -1.33
CA ILE A 23 -12.52 5.96 -0.83
C ILE A 23 -13.35 6.52 -1.99
N GLY A 24 -12.71 6.85 -3.12
CA GLY A 24 -13.39 7.35 -4.32
C GLY A 24 -14.36 6.32 -4.90
N LEU A 25 -13.93 5.08 -5.04
CA LEU A 25 -14.78 3.98 -5.54
C LEU A 25 -15.91 3.66 -4.55
N GLY A 26 -15.62 3.60 -3.25
CA GLY A 26 -16.61 3.37 -2.22
C GLY A 26 -17.67 4.47 -2.15
N SER A 27 -17.26 5.74 -2.26
CA SER A 27 -18.19 6.88 -2.28
C SER A 27 -19.01 6.91 -3.57
N MET A 28 -18.41 6.63 -4.73
CA MET A 28 -19.16 6.60 -5.99
C MET A 28 -20.18 5.46 -6.04
N ALA A 29 -19.84 4.27 -5.52
CA ALA A 29 -20.78 3.16 -5.38
C ALA A 29 -21.94 3.51 -4.44
N ALA A 30 -21.67 4.19 -3.32
CA ALA A 30 -22.71 4.66 -2.40
C ALA A 30 -23.63 5.70 -3.06
N LEU A 31 -23.09 6.60 -3.89
CA LEU A 31 -23.91 7.57 -4.64
C LEU A 31 -24.80 6.89 -5.68
N ILE A 32 -24.25 5.93 -6.45
CA ILE A 32 -25.02 5.16 -7.44
C ILE A 32 -26.12 4.33 -6.77
N ALA A 33 -25.85 3.78 -5.59
CA ALA A 33 -26.83 3.03 -4.80
C ALA A 33 -27.83 3.93 -4.04
N GLY A 34 -27.78 5.26 -4.21
CA GLY A 34 -28.72 6.19 -3.58
C GLY A 34 -28.61 6.25 -2.06
N VAL A 35 -27.44 5.94 -1.50
CA VAL A 35 -27.24 5.89 -0.05
C VAL A 35 -27.11 7.32 0.48
N THR A 36 -28.22 7.87 0.98
CA THR A 36 -28.28 9.15 1.70
C THR A 36 -27.79 8.98 3.15
N PRO A 37 -27.40 10.05 3.86
CA PRO A 37 -27.02 9.96 5.27
C PRO A 37 -28.10 9.32 6.16
N ALA A 38 -29.38 9.57 5.87
CA ALA A 38 -30.50 8.98 6.61
C ALA A 38 -30.64 7.48 6.35
N THR A 39 -30.50 7.05 5.08
CA THR A 39 -30.54 5.62 4.74
C THR A 39 -29.30 4.89 5.23
N ALA A 40 -28.12 5.51 5.19
CA ALA A 40 -26.89 4.97 5.78
C ALA A 40 -27.02 4.78 7.30
N ALA A 41 -27.60 5.75 8.02
CA ALA A 41 -27.83 5.64 9.46
C ALA A 41 -28.83 4.52 9.79
N ASN A 42 -29.91 4.39 9.01
CA ASN A 42 -30.90 3.34 9.18
C ASN A 42 -30.40 1.94 8.76
N LEU A 43 -29.45 1.88 7.83
CA LEU A 43 -28.78 0.62 7.49
C LEU A 43 -27.79 0.26 8.59
N ALA A 44 -27.00 1.20 9.09
CA ALA A 44 -26.01 0.98 10.14
C ALA A 44 -26.62 0.62 11.50
N SER A 45 -27.90 0.94 11.75
CA SER A 45 -28.62 0.50 12.94
C SER A 45 -29.14 -0.95 12.84
N GLN A 46 -29.11 -1.56 11.64
CA GLN A 46 -29.50 -2.95 11.47
C GLN A 46 -28.35 -3.87 11.92
N PRO A 47 -28.64 -4.89 12.73
CA PRO A 47 -27.60 -5.80 13.25
C PRO A 47 -26.85 -6.52 12.13
N ASP A 48 -27.54 -6.91 11.06
CA ASP A 48 -26.94 -7.58 9.90
C ASP A 48 -25.92 -6.69 9.18
N THR A 49 -26.25 -5.40 9.02
CA THR A 49 -25.33 -4.42 8.43
C THR A 49 -24.14 -4.17 9.32
N GLN A 50 -24.31 -4.10 10.65
CA GLN A 50 -23.18 -3.94 11.57
C GLN A 50 -22.21 -5.12 11.44
N ILE A 51 -22.74 -6.34 11.40
CA ILE A 51 -21.95 -7.54 11.18
C ILE A 51 -21.25 -7.44 9.82
N ALA A 52 -21.95 -7.05 8.75
CA ALA A 52 -21.37 -6.91 7.42
C ALA A 52 -20.26 -5.86 7.35
N VAL A 53 -20.41 -4.71 8.02
CA VAL A 53 -19.41 -3.62 8.05
C VAL A 53 -18.09 -4.08 8.67
N PHE A 54 -18.11 -5.04 9.59
CA PHE A 54 -16.88 -5.62 10.17
C PHE A 54 -16.41 -6.89 9.43
N MET A 55 -17.33 -7.78 9.09
CA MET A 55 -17.01 -9.09 8.52
C MET A 55 -16.57 -8.99 7.06
N VAL A 56 -17.15 -8.09 6.27
CA VAL A 56 -16.77 -7.95 4.85
C VAL A 56 -15.32 -7.45 4.71
N PRO A 57 -14.87 -6.38 5.39
CA PRO A 57 -13.46 -6.00 5.35
C PRO A 57 -12.54 -7.08 5.90
N LEU A 58 -12.92 -7.75 6.99
CA LEU A 58 -12.13 -8.82 7.60
C LEU A 58 -11.97 -10.01 6.64
N THR A 59 -13.03 -10.43 5.97
CA THR A 59 -12.97 -11.53 5.00
C THR A 59 -12.15 -11.17 3.78
N ILE A 60 -12.27 -9.95 3.24
CA ILE A 60 -11.41 -9.46 2.15
C ILE A 60 -9.94 -9.50 2.59
N LEU A 61 -9.64 -9.05 3.82
CA LEU A 61 -8.28 -9.08 4.36
C LEU A 61 -7.75 -10.51 4.46
N VAL A 62 -8.53 -11.44 5.00
CA VAL A 62 -8.14 -12.85 5.12
C VAL A 62 -7.89 -13.46 3.73
N VAL A 63 -8.79 -13.23 2.77
CA VAL A 63 -8.62 -13.69 1.38
C VAL A 63 -7.37 -13.10 0.75
N ALA A 64 -7.08 -11.81 0.96
CA ALA A 64 -5.87 -11.17 0.45
C ALA A 64 -4.59 -11.79 1.04
N ILE A 65 -4.59 -12.10 2.35
CA ILE A 65 -3.47 -12.77 3.01
C ILE A 65 -3.29 -14.18 2.45
N LEU A 66 -4.37 -14.95 2.29
CA LEU A 66 -4.33 -16.30 1.70
C LEU A 66 -3.85 -16.27 0.26
N PHE A 67 -4.29 -15.29 -0.53
CA PHE A 67 -3.83 -15.09 -1.89
C PHE A 67 -2.32 -14.81 -1.94
N GLU A 68 -1.80 -13.93 -1.08
CA GLU A 68 -0.37 -13.64 -1.05
C GLU A 68 0.44 -14.85 -0.54
N ALA A 69 -0.06 -15.59 0.45
CA ALA A 69 0.56 -16.83 0.90
C ALA A 69 0.63 -17.87 -0.22
N ALA A 70 -0.47 -18.07 -0.94
CA ALA A 70 -0.51 -18.97 -2.11
C ALA A 70 0.41 -18.49 -3.23
N ARG A 71 0.44 -17.18 -3.50
CA ARG A 71 1.35 -16.55 -4.46
C ARG A 71 2.81 -16.82 -4.10
N ILE A 72 3.19 -16.66 -2.83
CA ILE A 72 4.56 -16.92 -2.35
C ILE A 72 4.90 -18.41 -2.50
N ALA A 73 3.98 -19.31 -2.14
CA ALA A 73 4.19 -20.75 -2.28
C ALA A 73 4.38 -21.18 -3.74
N LEU A 74 3.61 -20.60 -4.67
CA LEU A 74 3.61 -20.99 -6.08
C LEU A 74 4.65 -20.25 -6.93
N ARG A 75 4.96 -19.00 -6.61
CA ARG A 75 5.82 -18.12 -7.43
C ARG A 75 7.09 -17.66 -6.70
N GLY A 76 7.30 -18.11 -5.47
CA GLY A 76 8.38 -17.65 -4.60
C GLY A 76 8.08 -16.31 -3.95
N ALA A 77 8.85 -15.95 -2.92
CA ALA A 77 8.81 -14.61 -2.36
C ALA A 77 9.25 -13.59 -3.42
N LEU A 78 8.50 -12.49 -3.58
CA LEU A 78 9.04 -11.29 -4.22
C LEU A 78 10.39 -10.99 -3.52
N PRO A 79 11.50 -10.80 -4.24
CA PRO A 79 12.77 -10.54 -3.60
C PRO A 79 12.64 -9.34 -2.66
N ALA A 80 12.71 -9.63 -1.35
CA ALA A 80 12.78 -8.64 -0.30
C ALA A 80 14.05 -7.82 -0.50
N GLU A 81 13.92 -6.50 -0.36
CA GLU A 81 14.97 -5.47 -0.46
C GLU A 81 15.98 -5.64 -1.62
N ALA A 82 15.99 -4.67 -2.54
CA ALA A 82 17.06 -4.53 -3.52
C ALA A 82 18.43 -4.67 -2.81
N PRO A 83 19.36 -5.50 -3.32
CA PRO A 83 20.62 -5.79 -2.66
C PRO A 83 21.34 -4.51 -2.26
N ILE A 84 21.93 -4.48 -1.06
CA ILE A 84 22.89 -3.45 -0.66
C ILE A 84 23.91 -3.35 -1.78
N ARG A 85 23.79 -2.30 -2.61
CA ARG A 85 24.68 -2.06 -3.74
C ARG A 85 26.03 -1.75 -3.11
N ARG A 86 26.87 -2.78 -2.92
CA ARG A 86 28.26 -2.59 -2.50
C ARG A 86 28.86 -1.65 -3.52
N SER A 87 29.10 -0.42 -3.07
CA SER A 87 29.82 0.57 -3.84
C SER A 87 31.22 0.02 -4.01
N THR A 88 31.49 -0.61 -5.15
CA THR A 88 32.84 -0.88 -5.60
C THR A 88 33.48 0.50 -5.84
N ARG A 89 34.04 1.09 -4.79
CA ARG A 89 34.93 2.24 -4.93
C ARG A 89 36.15 1.73 -5.68
N ARG A 90 36.14 1.98 -6.98
CA ARG A 90 37.34 1.99 -7.83
C ARG A 90 38.40 2.79 -7.09
N HIS A 91 39.49 2.13 -6.75
CA HIS A 91 40.69 2.74 -6.19
C HIS A 91 41.24 3.68 -7.25
N TRP A 92 40.94 4.97 -7.11
CA TRP A 92 41.56 6.02 -7.89
C TRP A 92 42.92 6.32 -7.25
N SER A 93 44.00 5.97 -7.95
CA SER A 93 45.36 6.39 -7.61
C SER A 93 45.69 7.64 -8.43
N PRO A 94 45.85 8.82 -7.81
CA PRO A 94 46.68 9.87 -8.40
C PRO A 94 48.13 9.39 -8.29
N GLY A 95 48.92 9.35 -9.36
CA GLY A 95 49.34 10.56 -10.06
C GLY A 95 50.70 10.94 -9.50
N GLN A 96 51.71 10.26 -10.01
CA GLN A 96 53.13 10.45 -9.70
C GLN A 96 53.58 11.75 -10.38
N GLY A 97 53.94 12.75 -9.57
CA GLY A 97 54.58 14.00 -10.03
C GLY A 97 53.66 15.21 -10.07
N GLU A 98 53.82 16.10 -9.07
CA GLU A 98 53.58 17.55 -9.15
C GLU A 98 54.00 18.18 -7.81
N GLY A 99 55.14 18.91 -7.81
CA GLY A 99 55.61 19.78 -6.71
C GLY A 99 56.91 19.37 -6.07
#